data_AF-A0A2V3I1A3-F1
#
_entry.id   AF-A0A2V3I1A3-F1
#
_cell.length_a   1.000
_cell.length_b   1.000
_cell.length_c   1.000
_cell.angle_alpha   90.00
_cell.angle_beta   90.00
_cell.angle_gamma   90.00
#
_symmetry.space_group_name_H-M   'P 1'
#
loop_
_entity.id
_entity.type
_entity.pdbx_description
1 polymer ?
#
loop_
_entity_poly.entity_id
_entity_poly.type
_entity_poly.pdbx_seq_one_letter_code
_entity_poly.pdbx_strand_id
1 'polypeptide(L)'
;MSETPAQGALGWWRALSRWQRRTAIALLILIDANIGLLYGSGLLNQFDSISGGKIPNDMVWLLQAVESISGGFFLVKILFDDVAASWSRSIGIALSPLFILFIVGMTLDNLFKGLDDDARITLDLISISTSTLTWSSTY
;
A
#
# COMPACT_ATOMS: atom_id res chain seq x y z
N MET A 1 -24.31 -30.88 16.47
CA MET A 1 -23.13 -30.75 15.60
C MET A 1 -22.69 -29.30 15.72
N SER A 2 -21.67 -29.01 16.55
CA SER A 2 -21.22 -27.64 16.82
C SER A 2 -20.35 -27.15 15.67
N GLU A 3 -20.70 -26.02 15.06
CA GLU A 3 -19.87 -25.38 14.05
C GLU A 3 -18.49 -25.08 14.64
N THR A 4 -17.42 -25.43 13.92
CA THR A 4 -16.07 -25.07 14.34
C THR A 4 -15.88 -23.55 14.14
N PRO A 5 -15.14 -22.85 15.01
CA PRO A 5 -14.99 -21.39 14.92
C PRO A 5 -14.44 -20.92 13.56
N ALA A 6 -13.64 -21.76 12.89
CA ALA A 6 -13.14 -21.51 11.54
C ALA A 6 -14.26 -21.52 10.47
N GLN A 7 -15.26 -22.40 10.61
CA GLN A 7 -16.38 -22.47 9.66
C GLN A 7 -17.31 -21.26 9.79
N GLY A 8 -17.54 -20.77 11.02
CA GLY A 8 -18.27 -19.53 11.26
C GLY A 8 -17.58 -18.31 10.64
N ALA A 9 -16.26 -18.19 10.80
CA ALA A 9 -15.48 -17.11 10.20
C ALA A 9 -15.51 -17.12 8.66
N LEU A 10 -15.41 -18.30 8.04
CA LEU A 10 -15.53 -18.47 6.59
C LEU A 10 -16.94 -18.13 6.09
N GLY A 11 -17.98 -18.47 6.85
CA GLY A 11 -19.37 -18.10 6.55
C GLY A 11 -19.56 -16.59 6.53
N TRP A 12 -19.07 -15.89 7.56
CA TRP A 12 -19.09 -14.43 7.63
C TRP A 12 -18.31 -13.79 6.47
N TRP A 13 -17.10 -14.26 6.18
CA TRP A 13 -16.28 -13.74 5.07
C TRP A 13 -16.94 -13.88 3.71
N ARG A 14 -17.68 -14.98 3.49
CA ARG A 14 -18.44 -15.20 2.26
C ARG A 14 -19.71 -14.35 2.19
N ALA A 15 -20.26 -13.95 3.34
CA ALA A 15 -21.42 -13.05 3.42
C ALA A 15 -21.04 -11.59 3.13
N LEU A 16 -19.77 -11.20 3.24
CA LEU A 16 -19.31 -9.88 2.85
C LEU A 16 -19.51 -9.66 1.35
N SER A 17 -19.93 -8.44 1.00
CA SER A 17 -20.02 -8.02 -0.39
C SER A 17 -18.63 -8.00 -1.05
N ARG A 18 -18.59 -8.12 -2.38
CA ARG A 18 -17.33 -8.18 -3.16
C ARG A 18 -16.40 -7.00 -2.85
N TRP A 19 -16.95 -5.79 -2.76
CA TRP A 19 -16.17 -4.58 -2.50
C TRP A 19 -15.58 -4.57 -1.09
N GLN A 20 -16.35 -4.98 -0.07
CA GLN A 20 -15.86 -5.09 1.31
C GLN A 20 -14.72 -6.10 1.40
N ARG A 21 -14.88 -7.25 0.74
CA ARG A 21 -13.87 -8.32 0.74
C ARG A 21 -12.57 -7.87 0.07
N ARG A 22 -12.65 -7.24 -1.10
CA ARG A 22 -11.46 -6.72 -1.82
C ARG A 22 -10.79 -5.61 -1.03
N THR A 23 -11.56 -4.71 -0.42
CA THR A 23 -11.03 -3.64 0.43
C THR A 23 -10.32 -4.20 1.66
N ALA A 24 -10.92 -5.19 2.33
CA ALA A 24 -10.29 -5.84 3.47
C ALA A 24 -8.96 -6.50 3.09
N ILE A 25 -8.89 -7.20 1.95
CA ILE A 25 -7.63 -7.79 1.45
C ILE A 25 -6.60 -6.69 1.18
N ALA A 26 -6.99 -5.61 0.49
CA ALA A 26 -6.08 -4.51 0.18
C ALA A 26 -5.53 -3.84 1.45
N LEU A 27 -6.37 -3.64 2.46
CA LEU A 27 -5.96 -3.10 3.75
C LEU A 27 -5.05 -4.04 4.52
N LEU A 28 -5.31 -5.35 4.48
CA LEU A 28 -4.43 -6.33 5.12
C LEU A 28 -3.03 -6.33 4.49
N ILE A 29 -2.94 -6.27 3.16
CA ILE A 29 -1.65 -6.15 2.43
C ILE A 29 -0.93 -4.86 2.84
N LEU A 30 -1.63 -3.72 2.85
CA LEU A 30 -1.05 -2.45 3.28
C LEU A 30 -0.55 -2.48 4.72
N ILE A 31 -1.35 -2.99 5.65
CA ILE A 31 -1.00 -3.05 7.06
C ILE A 31 0.20 -3.98 7.27
N ASP A 32 0.19 -5.16 6.67
CA ASP A 32 1.31 -6.11 6.78
C ASP A 32 2.61 -5.51 6.26
N ALA A 33 2.59 -4.91 5.07
CA ALA A 33 3.75 -4.27 4.49
C ALA A 33 4.28 -3.12 5.36
N ASN A 34 3.39 -2.28 5.93
CA ASN A 34 3.81 -1.17 6.78
C ASN A 34 4.34 -1.63 8.15
N ILE A 35 3.79 -2.72 8.72
CA ILE A 35 4.35 -3.36 9.93
C ILE A 35 5.74 -3.93 9.64
N GLY A 36 5.91 -4.56 8.48
CA GLY A 36 7.21 -5.04 8.02
C GLY A 36 8.23 -3.92 7.90
N LEU A 37 7.84 -2.79 7.29
CA LEU A 37 8.73 -1.65 7.09
C LEU A 37 9.15 -1.04 8.43
N LEU A 38 8.22 -0.83 9.36
CA LEU A 38 8.50 -0.18 10.64
C LEU A 38 9.22 -1.06 11.66
N TYR A 39 8.85 -2.34 11.74
CA TYR A 39 9.27 -3.22 12.84
C TYR A 39 10.05 -4.45 12.38
N GLY A 40 10.24 -4.64 11.08
CA GLY A 40 10.88 -5.85 10.53
C GLY A 40 10.06 -7.12 10.80
N SER A 41 8.74 -7.01 10.94
CA SER A 41 7.86 -8.12 11.37
C SER A 41 6.69 -8.41 10.40
N GLY A 42 6.84 -8.08 9.12
CA GLY A 42 5.84 -8.38 8.09
C GLY A 42 5.94 -9.83 7.59
N LEU A 43 4.94 -10.29 6.83
CA LEU A 43 4.95 -11.66 6.26
C LEU A 43 6.22 -11.95 5.46
N LEU A 44 6.76 -10.95 4.76
CA LEU A 44 8.01 -11.07 4.00
C LEU A 44 9.24 -11.28 4.91
N ASN A 45 9.29 -10.67 6.10
CA ASN A 45 10.36 -10.94 7.07
C ASN A 45 10.27 -12.38 7.60
N GLN A 46 9.05 -12.84 7.89
CA GLN A 46 8.82 -14.20 8.35
C GLN A 46 9.20 -15.21 7.26
N PHE A 47 8.90 -14.92 6.00
CA PHE A 47 9.27 -15.76 4.87
C PHE A 47 10.79 -15.87 4.69
N ASP A 48 11.51 -14.75 4.80
CA ASP A 48 12.99 -14.77 4.76
C ASP A 48 13.58 -15.59 5.91
N SER A 49 13.04 -15.42 7.13
CA SER A 49 13.44 -16.21 8.29
C SER A 49 13.28 -17.73 8.05
N ILE A 50 12.14 -18.14 7.45
CA ILE A 50 11.89 -19.55 7.08
C ILE A 50 12.82 -20.03 5.96
N SER A 51 13.20 -19.15 5.02
CA SER A 51 14.15 -19.45 3.93
C SER A 51 15.61 -19.55 4.40
N GLY A 52 15.87 -19.27 5.68
CA GLY A 52 17.19 -19.30 6.30
C GLY A 52 18.00 -18.02 6.09
N GLY A 53 17.35 -16.87 5.94
CA GLY A 53 18.02 -15.57 5.80
C GLY A 53 18.82 -15.44 4.52
N LYS A 54 18.37 -16.12 3.45
CA LYS A 54 19.07 -16.14 2.15
C LYS A 54 18.73 -14.93 1.29
N ILE A 55 17.68 -14.18 1.66
CA ILE A 55 17.33 -12.95 0.96
C ILE A 55 18.15 -11.83 1.61
N PRO A 56 18.87 -11.01 0.81
CA PRO A 56 19.51 -9.82 1.34
C PRO A 56 18.47 -8.95 2.04
N ASN A 57 18.77 -8.52 3.26
CA ASN A 57 17.84 -7.77 4.10
C ASN A 57 17.28 -6.52 3.38
N ASP A 58 18.12 -5.84 2.58
CA ASP A 58 17.72 -4.69 1.77
C ASP A 58 16.63 -5.03 0.74
N MET A 59 16.63 -6.25 0.20
CA MET A 59 15.59 -6.71 -0.73
C MET A 59 14.25 -6.93 -0.05
N VAL A 60 14.24 -7.33 1.23
CA VAL A 60 13.01 -7.53 1.99
C VAL A 60 12.29 -6.21 2.18
N TRP A 61 13.00 -5.16 2.57
CA TRP A 61 12.44 -3.82 2.73
C TRP A 61 11.99 -3.21 1.39
N LEU A 62 12.75 -3.38 0.31
CA LEU A 62 12.35 -2.93 -1.03
C LEU A 62 11.06 -3.63 -1.49
N LEU A 63 10.96 -4.94 -1.27
CA LEU A 63 9.77 -5.69 -1.66
C LEU A 63 8.55 -5.28 -0.86
N GLN A 64 8.70 -5.00 0.44
CA GLN A 64 7.63 -4.46 1.28
C GLN A 64 7.20 -3.06 0.86
N ALA A 65 8.14 -2.20 0.43
CA ALA A 65 7.80 -0.89 -0.12
C ALA A 65 6.97 -1.03 -1.40
N VAL A 66 7.36 -1.94 -2.31
CA VAL A 66 6.59 -2.24 -3.52
C VAL A 66 5.21 -2.82 -3.18
N GLU A 67 5.13 -3.71 -2.18
CA GLU A 67 3.88 -4.30 -1.70
C GLU A 67 2.93 -3.23 -1.15
N SER A 68 3.43 -2.33 -0.30
CA SER A 68 2.65 -1.21 0.26
C SER A 68 2.09 -0.30 -0.85
N ILE A 69 2.95 0.13 -1.78
CA ILE A 69 2.54 0.98 -2.91
C ILE A 69 1.51 0.24 -3.78
N SER A 70 1.73 -1.04 -4.07
CA SER A 70 0.80 -1.88 -4.83
C SER A 70 -0.55 -2.03 -4.13
N GLY A 71 -0.57 -2.15 -2.80
CA GLY A 71 -1.79 -2.13 -1.99
C GLY A 71 -2.56 -0.82 -2.12
N GLY A 72 -1.86 0.32 -2.16
CA GLY A 72 -2.45 1.64 -2.47
C GLY A 72 -3.10 1.68 -3.86
N PHE A 73 -2.40 1.22 -4.89
CA PHE A 73 -2.98 1.10 -6.24
C PHE A 73 -4.16 0.14 -6.28
N PHE A 74 -4.13 -0.93 -5.50
CA PHE A 74 -5.23 -1.88 -5.43
C PHE A 74 -6.49 -1.26 -4.80
N LEU A 75 -6.35 -0.42 -3.77
CA LEU A 75 -7.46 0.37 -3.22
C LEU A 75 -8.06 1.32 -4.26
N VAL A 76 -7.21 2.04 -5.01
CA VAL A 76 -7.68 2.88 -6.13
C VAL A 76 -8.43 2.03 -7.14
N LYS A 77 -7.88 0.87 -7.54
CA LYS A 77 -8.55 -0.03 -8.47
C LYS A 77 -9.93 -0.50 -7.98
N ILE A 78 -10.09 -0.79 -6.68
CA ILE A 78 -11.38 -1.15 -6.10
C ILE A 78 -12.38 0.01 -6.20
N LEU A 79 -11.94 1.25 -5.95
CA LEU A 79 -12.77 2.44 -6.15
C LEU A 79 -13.24 2.57 -7.61
N PHE A 80 -12.37 2.30 -8.57
CA PHE A 80 -12.74 2.34 -9.99
C PHE A 80 -13.67 1.19 -10.41
N ASP A 81 -13.43 -0.04 -9.93
CA ASP A 81 -14.10 -1.24 -10.41
C ASP A 81 -15.43 -1.53 -9.69
N ASP A 82 -15.50 -1.29 -8.37
CA ASP A 82 -16.58 -1.82 -7.53
C ASP A 82 -17.55 -0.75 -7.00
N VAL A 83 -17.20 0.55 -7.09
CA VAL A 83 -18.08 1.64 -6.66
C VAL A 83 -18.98 2.08 -7.81
N ALA A 84 -20.29 2.19 -7.54
CA ALA A 84 -21.26 2.65 -8.52
C ALA A 84 -20.97 4.10 -8.97
N ALA A 85 -21.32 4.41 -10.22
CA ALA A 85 -21.19 5.77 -10.75
C ALA A 85 -22.00 6.74 -9.87
N SER A 86 -21.28 7.67 -9.24
CA SER A 86 -21.83 8.63 -8.28
C SER A 86 -20.86 9.80 -8.15
N TRP A 87 -21.35 10.93 -7.64
CA TRP A 87 -20.53 12.11 -7.37
C TRP A 87 -19.33 11.78 -6.47
N SER A 88 -19.54 10.95 -5.45
CA SER A 88 -18.51 10.47 -4.54
C SER A 88 -17.40 9.68 -5.24
N ARG A 89 -17.76 8.81 -6.20
CA ARG A 89 -16.79 8.08 -7.02
C ARG A 89 -15.95 9.02 -7.88
N SER A 90 -16.59 10.00 -8.52
CA SER A 90 -15.89 10.98 -9.35
C SER A 90 -14.89 11.80 -8.54
N ILE A 91 -15.27 12.26 -7.34
CA ILE A 91 -14.35 12.93 -6.42
C ILE A 91 -13.19 12.01 -6.03
N GLY A 92 -13.48 10.76 -5.66
CA GLY A 92 -12.44 9.81 -5.28
C GLY A 92 -11.45 9.52 -6.42
N ILE A 93 -11.94 9.43 -7.66
CA ILE A 93 -11.11 9.27 -8.86
C ILE A 93 -10.24 10.52 -9.07
N ALA A 94 -10.81 11.71 -8.95
CA ALA A 94 -10.05 12.96 -9.08
C ALA A 94 -8.96 13.10 -8.00
N LEU A 95 -9.23 12.60 -6.79
CA LEU A 95 -8.28 12.59 -5.67
C LEU A 95 -7.30 11.42 -5.70
N SER A 96 -7.49 10.42 -6.57
CA SER A 96 -6.63 9.22 -6.57
C SER A 96 -5.13 9.52 -6.78
N PRO A 97 -4.71 10.49 -7.62
CA PRO A 97 -3.30 10.82 -7.73
C PRO A 97 -2.70 11.34 -6.41
N LEU A 98 -3.44 12.18 -5.68
CA LEU A 98 -3.02 12.69 -4.37
C LEU A 98 -2.97 11.57 -3.34
N PHE A 99 -3.93 10.66 -3.37
CA PHE A 99 -3.95 9.48 -2.50
C PHE A 99 -2.74 8.57 -2.75
N ILE A 100 -2.35 8.34 -4.01
CA ILE A 100 -1.15 7.54 -4.32
C ILE A 100 0.13 8.26 -3.85
N LEU A 101 0.24 9.58 -4.05
CA LEU A 101 1.36 10.35 -3.51
C LEU A 101 1.44 10.23 -1.99
N PHE A 102 0.30 10.26 -1.30
CA PHE A 102 0.24 10.03 0.14
C PHE A 102 0.72 8.62 0.53
N ILE A 103 0.26 7.56 -0.15
CA ILE A 103 0.71 6.18 0.12
C ILE A 103 2.22 6.04 -0.11
N VAL A 104 2.75 6.61 -1.19
CA VAL A 104 4.20 6.59 -1.46
C VAL A 104 4.97 7.33 -0.36
N GLY A 105 4.52 8.53 0.01
CA GLY A 105 5.15 9.31 1.08
C GLY A 105 5.14 8.58 2.42
N MET A 106 4.00 8.01 2.81
CA MET A 106 3.86 7.20 4.02
C MET A 106 4.76 5.95 3.98
N THR A 107 4.83 5.27 2.84
CA THR A 107 5.67 4.07 2.68
C THR A 107 7.15 4.42 2.85
N LEU A 108 7.61 5.51 2.23
CA LEU A 108 8.99 5.96 2.36
C LEU A 108 9.31 6.44 3.78
N ASP A 109 8.41 7.19 4.41
CA ASP A 109 8.55 7.61 5.81
C ASP A 109 8.68 6.40 6.75
N ASN A 110 7.83 5.38 6.57
CA ASN A 110 7.90 4.14 7.35
C ASN A 110 9.17 3.34 7.05
N LEU A 111 9.61 3.28 5.79
CA LEU A 111 10.86 2.64 5.40
C LEU A 111 12.05 3.30 6.12
N PHE A 112 12.18 4.62 6.03
CA PHE A 112 13.30 5.33 6.65
C PHE A 112 13.29 5.22 8.18
N LYS A 113 12.11 5.32 8.80
CA LYS A 113 11.96 5.04 10.24
C LYS A 113 12.37 3.62 10.62
N GLY A 114 12.03 2.63 9.79
CA GLY A 114 12.45 1.24 9.99
C GLY A 114 13.95 1.01 9.84
N LEU A 115 14.61 1.84 9.03
CA LEU A 115 16.07 1.85 8.85
C LEU A 115 16.82 2.64 9.93
N ASP A 116 16.11 3.25 10.89
CA ASP A 116 16.66 4.22 11.84
C ASP A 116 17.36 5.41 11.14
N ASP A 117 16.90 5.75 9.94
CA ASP A 117 17.40 6.86 9.13
C ASP A 117 16.36 7.99 9.09
N ASP A 118 16.81 9.22 9.34
CA ASP A 118 15.94 10.37 9.51
C ASP A 118 15.87 11.15 8.19
N ALA A 119 15.09 10.63 7.24
CA ALA A 119 14.98 11.23 5.91
C ALA A 119 13.87 12.30 5.84
N ARG A 120 14.28 13.57 5.71
CA ARG A 120 13.34 14.67 5.42
C ARG A 120 12.97 14.71 3.94
N ILE A 121 11.76 14.24 3.62
CA ILE A 121 11.18 14.43 2.29
C ILE A 121 10.65 15.88 2.18
N THR A 122 11.24 16.68 1.28
CA THR A 122 10.75 18.02 0.95
C THR A 122 10.13 18.02 -0.44
N LEU A 123 8.86 18.41 -0.53
CA LEU A 123 8.16 18.57 -1.82
C LEU A 123 8.16 20.04 -2.22
N ASP A 124 9.12 20.42 -3.04
CA ASP A 124 9.14 21.75 -3.65
C ASP A 124 8.36 21.74 -4.98
N LEU A 125 7.08 22.10 -4.90
CA LEU A 125 6.20 22.19 -6.07
C LEU A 125 6.71 23.18 -7.13
N ILE A 126 7.39 24.25 -6.74
CA ILE A 126 7.88 25.27 -7.67
C ILE A 126 9.04 24.69 -8.48
N SER A 127 9.98 24.03 -7.79
CA SER A 127 11.10 23.35 -8.44
C SER A 127 10.63 22.23 -9.37
N ILE A 128 9.69 21.39 -8.91
CA ILE A 128 9.13 20.30 -9.73
C ILE A 128 8.45 20.87 -10.98
N SER A 129 7.53 21.84 -10.83
CA SER A 129 6.78 22.41 -11.95
C SER A 129 7.67 23.12 -12.97
N THR A 130 8.61 23.96 -12.50
CA THR A 130 9.52 24.71 -13.37
C THR A 130 10.46 23.77 -14.11
N SER A 131 10.97 22.75 -13.42
CA SER A 131 11.82 21.72 -14.04
C SER A 131 11.03 20.95 -15.11
N THR A 132 9.81 20.49 -14.80
CA THR A 132 8.99 19.77 -15.77
C THR A 132 8.67 20.61 -17.01
N LEU A 133 8.28 21.88 -16.84
CA LEU A 133 7.99 22.78 -17.97
C LEU A 133 9.24 23.08 -18.80
N THR A 134 10.39 23.27 -18.13
CA THR A 134 11.66 23.51 -18.83
C THR A 134 12.03 22.31 -19.68
N TRP A 135 12.00 21.10 -19.10
CA TRP A 135 12.33 19.87 -19.82
C TRP A 135 11.30 19.50 -20.89
N SER A 136 10.00 19.75 -20.67
CA SER A 136 8.96 19.49 -21.69
C SER A 136 8.93 20.52 -22.82
N SER A 137 9.63 21.64 -22.67
CA SER A 137 9.79 22.64 -23.74
C SER A 137 11.07 22.45 -24.55
N THR A 138 12.05 21.78 -23.96
CA THR A 138 13.37 21.53 -24.56
C THR A 138 13.39 20.24 -25.39
N TYR A 139 12.60 19.24 -24.97
CA TYR A 139 12.42 17.94 -25.66
C TYR A 139 10.95 17.74 -26.03
#